data_AF-A0AAE6TXY6-F1
#
_entry.id   AF-A0AAE6TXY6-F1
#
_cell.length_a   1.000
_cell.length_b   1.000
_cell.length_c   1.000
_cell.angle_alpha   90.00
_cell.angle_beta   90.00
_cell.angle_gamma   90.00
#
_symmetry.space_group_name_H-M   'P 1'
#
loop_
_entity.id
_entity.type
_entity.pdbx_description
1 polymer ?
#
loop_
_entity_poly.entity_id
_entity_poly.type
_entity_poly.pdbx_seq_one_letter_code
_entity_poly.pdbx_strand_id
1 'polypeptide(L)' 'MNIQEASKKAMSKGLLITRRKWQPGGMSIIPTNTSLCCLMIPYKSDDIDGPSIRWNPTLNDLTADDWIIG' A
#
# COMPACT_ATOMS: atom_id res chain seq x y z
N MET A 1 4.67 0.70 11.88
CA MET A 1 3.75 1.83 12.15
C MET A 1 2.35 1.32 11.91
N ASN A 2 1.34 1.97 12.48
CA ASN A 2 -0.03 1.71 12.03
C ASN A 2 -0.25 2.35 10.65
N ILE A 3 -1.35 2.00 10.00
CA ILE A 3 -1.64 2.48 8.64
C ILE A 3 -1.82 4.00 8.56
N GLN A 4 -2.38 4.64 9.60
CA GLN A 4 -2.63 6.08 9.60
C GLN A 4 -1.32 6.89 9.63
N GLU A 5 -0.39 6.48 10.50
CA GLU A 5 0.96 7.06 10.59
C GLU A 5 1.73 6.90 9.29
N ALA A 6 1.75 5.68 8.75
CA ALA A 6 2.44 5.37 7.50
C ALA A 6 1.87 6.21 6.35
N SER A 7 0.54 6.32 6.25
CA SER A 7 -0.14 7.07 5.18
C SER A 7 0.17 8.57 5.24
N LYS A 8 0.06 9.19 6.42
CA LYS A 8 0.38 10.62 6.61
C LYS A 8 1.84 10.91 6.29
N LYS A 9 2.76 10.07 6.76
CA LYS A 9 4.19 10.22 6.53
C LYS A 9 4.55 10.04 5.06
N ALA A 10 3.98 9.03 4.40
CA ALA A 10 4.18 8.78 2.98
C ALA A 10 3.71 9.96 2.12
N MET A 11 2.49 10.46 2.37
CA MET A 11 1.95 11.63 1.66
C MET A 11 2.78 12.90 1.83
N SER A 12 3.29 13.16 3.03
CA SER A 12 4.16 14.32 3.27
C SER A 12 5.49 14.27 2.51
N LYS A 13 5.90 13.09 2.04
CA LYS A 13 7.19 12.83 1.40
C LYS A 13 7.08 12.41 -0.07
N GLY A 14 5.85 12.28 -0.60
CA GLY A 14 5.63 11.74 -1.95
C GLY A 14 6.05 10.26 -2.08
N LEU A 15 5.95 9.51 -0.99
CA LEU A 15 6.35 8.09 -0.93
C LEU A 15 5.12 7.17 -0.93
N LEU A 16 5.39 5.88 -1.03
CA LEU A 16 4.41 4.79 -0.96
C LEU A 16 4.45 4.11 0.42
N ILE A 17 3.41 3.32 0.73
CA ILE A 17 3.38 2.45 1.91
C ILE A 17 3.36 0.98 1.50
N THR A 18 3.93 0.13 2.34
CA THR A 18 3.88 -1.32 2.18
C THR A 18 3.91 -1.97 3.56
N ARG A 19 3.48 -3.22 3.67
CA ARG A 19 3.64 -4.00 4.91
C ARG A 19 4.97 -4.72 4.89
N ARG A 20 5.65 -4.77 6.03
CA ARG A 20 6.91 -5.50 6.16
C ARG A 20 6.74 -6.97 5.76
N LYS A 21 5.62 -7.60 6.12
CA LYS A 21 5.32 -9.00 5.74
C LYS A 21 5.16 -9.22 4.22
N TRP A 22 4.92 -8.16 3.45
CA TRP A 22 4.85 -8.23 1.99
C TRP A 22 6.23 -8.20 1.34
N GLN A 23 7.30 -7.98 2.10
CA GLN A 23 8.66 -7.95 1.56
C GLN A 23 9.34 -9.34 1.65
N PRO A 24 10.23 -9.68 0.70
CA PRO A 24 10.55 -8.93 -0.51
C PRO A 24 9.51 -9.17 -1.63
N GLY A 25 9.24 -8.12 -2.41
CA GLY A 25 8.55 -8.26 -3.68
C GLY A 25 7.03 -8.33 -3.66
N GLY A 26 6.40 -7.91 -2.56
CA GLY A 26 4.96 -7.72 -2.49
C GLY A 26 4.52 -6.33 -2.93
N MET A 27 3.27 -6.03 -2.61
CA MET A 27 2.57 -4.84 -3.08
C MET A 27 3.04 -3.57 -2.37
N SER A 28 3.05 -2.47 -3.12
CA SER A 28 3.14 -1.11 -2.60
C SER A 28 1.82 -0.37 -2.84
N ILE A 29 1.48 0.54 -1.95
CA ILE A 29 0.22 1.29 -1.99
C ILE A 29 0.51 2.78 -1.99
N ILE A 30 -0.14 3.52 -2.89
CA ILE A 30 -0.16 4.98 -2.88
C ILE A 30 -1.46 5.40 -2.18
N PRO A 31 -1.39 5.91 -0.94
CA PRO A 31 -2.57 6.49 -0.30
C PRO A 31 -2.99 7.75 -1.08
N THR A 32 -4.25 7.85 -1.51
CA THR A 32 -4.76 9.07 -2.15
C THR A 32 -6.09 9.50 -1.54
N ASN A 33 -6.39 10.79 -1.62
CA ASN A 33 -7.69 11.36 -1.21
C ASN A 33 -8.61 11.62 -2.43
N THR A 34 -8.39 10.91 -3.53
CA THR A 34 -9.17 11.08 -4.77
C THR A 34 -10.22 9.99 -4.92
N SER A 35 -11.12 10.14 -5.88
CA SER A 35 -12.10 9.10 -6.26
C SER A 35 -11.44 7.81 -6.78
N LEU A 36 -10.13 7.80 -7.02
CA LEU A 36 -9.35 6.63 -7.39
C LEU A 36 -8.97 5.74 -6.19
N CYS A 37 -9.29 6.15 -4.95
CA CYS A 37 -8.95 5.43 -3.72
C CYS A 37 -7.43 5.23 -3.55
N CYS A 38 -7.01 4.26 -2.73
CA CYS A 38 -5.61 3.87 -2.61
C CYS A 38 -5.20 3.05 -3.84
N LEU A 39 -4.11 3.44 -4.51
CA LEU A 39 -3.63 2.78 -5.72
C LEU A 39 -2.61 1.69 -5.39
N MET A 40 -2.67 0.56 -6.09
CA MET A 40 -1.71 -0.54 -5.93
C MET A 40 -0.60 -0.48 -6.99
N ILE A 41 0.65 -0.63 -6.56
CA ILE A 41 1.84 -0.77 -7.40
C ILE A 41 2.43 -2.17 -7.14
N PRO A 42 2.26 -3.12 -8.06
CA PRO A 42 2.85 -4.45 -7.93
C PRO A 42 4.36 -4.44 -8.22
N TYR A 43 5.08 -5.42 -7.67
CA TYR A 43 6.55 -5.51 -7.79
C TYR A 43 7.05 -6.14 -9.11
N LYS A 44 6.23 -6.94 -9.81
CA LYS A 44 6.54 -7.51 -11.14
C LYS A 44 5.28 -7.63 -11.99
N SER A 45 5.37 -7.24 -13.26
CA SER A 45 4.26 -7.08 -14.21
C SER A 45 3.77 -8.37 -14.87
N ASP A 46 4.40 -9.51 -14.61
CA ASP A 46 4.31 -10.64 -15.56
C ASP A 46 3.29 -11.72 -15.15
N ASP A 47 2.77 -11.69 -13.90
CA ASP A 47 1.82 -12.68 -13.35
C ASP A 47 0.56 -12.03 -12.76
N ILE A 48 0.10 -10.91 -13.31
CA ILE A 48 -1.12 -10.26 -12.81
C ILE A 48 -2.25 -10.50 -13.78
N ASP A 49 -3.05 -11.52 -13.47
CA ASP A 49 -4.45 -11.58 -13.88
C ASP A 49 -5.19 -10.34 -13.36
N GLY A 50 -5.08 -9.24 -14.12
CA GLY A 50 -5.80 -7.98 -13.97
C GLY A 50 -5.27 -7.04 -12.89
N PRO A 51 -4.84 -5.80 -13.23
CA PRO A 51 -4.61 -4.80 -12.21
C PRO A 51 -5.95 -4.40 -11.60
N SER A 52 -6.27 -4.89 -10.39
CA SER A 52 -7.13 -4.09 -9.54
C SER A 52 -6.34 -2.80 -9.27
N ILE A 53 -6.77 -1.70 -9.89
CA ILE A 53 -6.14 -0.39 -9.70
C ILE A 53 -6.21 0.03 -8.22
N ARG A 54 -7.20 -0.53 -7.49
CA ARG A 54 -7.56 -0.13 -6.13
C ARG A 54 -7.19 -1.21 -5.12
N TRP A 55 -6.74 -0.75 -3.96
CA TRP A 55 -6.51 -1.60 -2.81
C TRP A 55 -7.79 -1.81 -1.99
N ASN A 56 -8.12 -3.08 -1.74
CA ASN A 56 -9.24 -3.50 -0.88
C ASN A 56 -8.67 -4.16 0.38
N PRO A 57 -8.53 -3.43 1.51
CA PRO A 57 -7.92 -3.97 2.72
C PRO A 57 -8.77 -5.03 3.41
N THR A 58 -8.11 -6.00 4.02
CA THR A 58 -8.74 -6.89 5.02
C THR A 58 -8.67 -6.25 6.41
N LEU A 59 -9.42 -6.80 7.39
CA LEU A 59 -9.30 -6.37 8.79
C LEU A 59 -7.84 -6.44 9.27
N ASN A 60 -7.13 -7.51 8.92
CA ASN A 60 -5.72 -7.72 9.26
C ASN A 60 -4.78 -6.67 8.65
N ASP A 61 -5.21 -5.98 7.59
CA ASP A 61 -4.44 -4.87 7.02
C ASP A 61 -4.72 -3.56 7.76
N LEU A 62 -5.98 -3.33 8.13
CA LEU A 62 -6.41 -2.14 8.87
C LEU A 62 -5.86 -2.10 10.30
N THR A 63 -5.70 -3.26 10.94
CA THR A 63 -5.22 -3.39 12.34
C THR A 63 -3.74 -3.74 12.43
N ALA A 64 -3.00 -3.70 11.33
CA ALA A 64 -1.58 -4.04 11.30
C ALA A 64 -0.68 -2.94 11.86
N ASP A 65 0.40 -3.35 12.54
CA ASP A 65 1.45 -2.45 13.05
C ASP A 65 2.77 -2.55 12.27
N ASP A 66 2.79 -3.35 11.20
CA ASP A 66 3.98 -3.59 10.37
C ASP A 66 4.03 -2.74 9.09
N TRP A 67 3.28 -1.63 9.04
CA TRP A 67 3.38 -0.68 7.93
C TRP A 67 4.69 0.08 7.95
N ILE A 68 5.29 0.20 6.76
CA ILE A 68 6.52 0.95 6.48
C ILE A 68 6.32 1.88 5.27
N ILE A 69 7.13 2.93 5.19
CA ILE A 69 7.25 3.74 3.97
C ILE A 69 8.31 3.12 3.07
N GLY A 70 8.05 3.06 1.77
CA GLY A 70 9.03 2.65 0.76
C GLY A 70 9.64 3.82 0.01
#